data_AF-A0A537LST9-F1
#
_entry.id   AF-A0A537LST9-F1
#
_cell.length_a   1.000
_cell.length_b   1.000
_cell.length_c   1.000
_cell.angle_alpha   90.00
_cell.angle_beta   90.00
_cell.angle_gamma   90.00
#
_symmetry.space_group_name_H-M   'P 1'
#
loop_
_entity.id
_entity.type
_entity.pdbx_description
1 polymer ?
#
loop_
_entity_poly.entity_id
_entity_poly.type
_entity_poly.pdbx_seq_one_letter_code
_entity_poly.pdbx_strand_id
1 'polypeptide(L)'
;MAACGLAWSLLLVAATVAGLWAGPSPPARPQAAQPAPPLAQPTPPPAQPTPPPAPPTPPPAPPPTLVPPSPFVPPPGVPPQTLPPQKVAEVVVRGNEKIPTEQILRVVSTKVADPLNEEKLRNDVQAILNLGVFADAVVRIEPLPEGVRVVFVVAENP
;
A
#
# COMPACT_ATOMS: atom_id res chain seq x y z
N MET A 1 -12.43 51.73 -10.26
CA MET A 1 -12.90 51.61 -11.66
C MET A 1 -12.79 50.14 -12.01
N ALA A 2 -13.88 49.36 -11.94
CA ALA A 2 -14.75 48.94 -13.07
C ALA A 2 -13.94 48.22 -14.15
N ALA A 3 -14.24 46.99 -14.60
CA ALA A 3 -15.50 46.40 -15.08
C ALA A 3 -15.27 44.85 -15.19
N CYS A 4 -16.20 43.88 -15.16
CA CYS A 4 -17.61 43.70 -15.56
C CYS A 4 -17.69 42.56 -16.59
N GLY A 5 -18.67 41.65 -16.42
CA GLY A 5 -19.34 40.85 -17.48
C GLY A 5 -18.60 39.59 -17.96
N LEU A 6 -19.24 38.48 -18.36
CA LEU A 6 -20.64 38.08 -18.58
C LEU A 6 -20.67 36.53 -18.43
N ALA A 7 -21.60 35.88 -17.72
CA ALA A 7 -22.96 35.54 -18.12
C ALA A 7 -23.06 34.98 -19.56
N TRP A 8 -23.23 33.66 -19.70
CA TRP A 8 -23.87 33.09 -20.89
C TRP A 8 -25.04 32.21 -20.47
N SER A 9 -26.22 32.66 -20.87
CA SER A 9 -27.54 32.11 -20.61
C SER A 9 -27.85 30.86 -21.44
N LEU A 10 -28.83 30.13 -20.91
CA LEU A 10 -29.66 29.08 -21.49
C LEU A 10 -29.86 29.10 -23.01
N LEU A 11 -29.98 27.89 -23.58
CA LEU A 11 -30.94 27.64 -24.65
C LEU A 11 -31.94 26.55 -24.21
N LEU A 12 -33.18 27.00 -24.00
CA LEU A 12 -34.41 26.21 -23.96
C LEU A 12 -34.82 25.88 -25.41
N VAL A 13 -35.24 24.65 -25.67
CA VAL A 13 -36.15 24.35 -26.78
C VAL A 13 -37.44 23.79 -26.18
N ALA A 14 -38.51 24.53 -26.39
CA ALA A 14 -39.88 24.21 -26.03
C ALA A 14 -40.64 23.64 -27.24
N ALA A 15 -41.60 22.73 -26.99
CA ALA A 15 -42.85 22.47 -27.71
C ALA A 15 -43.26 20.99 -27.47
N THR A 16 -44.50 20.56 -27.21
CA THR A 16 -45.83 21.18 -27.04
C THR A 16 -46.75 20.12 -26.42
N VAL A 17 -47.77 20.55 -25.68
CA VAL A 17 -48.78 19.76 -24.96
C VAL A 17 -49.93 19.32 -25.86
N ALA A 18 -50.39 18.07 -25.68
CA ALA A 18 -51.78 17.60 -25.85
C ALA A 18 -51.85 16.25 -25.10
N GLY A 19 -52.58 16.04 -24.01
CA GLY A 19 -53.99 16.36 -23.78
C GLY A 19 -54.77 15.04 -23.79
N LEU A 20 -55.00 14.42 -22.62
CA LEU A 20 -56.18 13.58 -22.40
C LEU A 20 -56.43 13.35 -20.91
N TRP A 21 -57.65 13.70 -20.50
CA TRP A 21 -58.22 13.62 -19.16
C TRP A 21 -58.63 12.17 -18.87
N ALA A 22 -58.28 11.60 -17.72
CA ALA A 22 -58.80 10.31 -17.24
C ALA A 22 -58.91 10.31 -15.70
N GLY A 23 -60.06 9.88 -15.18
CA GLY A 23 -60.61 10.16 -13.85
C GLY A 23 -59.96 9.46 -12.64
N PRO A 24 -60.62 9.51 -11.45
CA PRO A 24 -60.03 9.00 -10.21
C PRO A 24 -59.81 7.49 -10.25
N SER A 25 -58.63 7.06 -9.80
CA SER A 25 -58.23 5.66 -9.71
C SER A 25 -59.22 4.84 -8.84
N PRO A 26 -59.67 3.65 -9.28
CA PRO A 26 -60.50 2.78 -8.46
C PRO A 26 -59.69 2.20 -7.28
N PRO A 27 -60.33 1.83 -6.15
CA PRO A 27 -59.62 1.22 -5.03
C PRO A 27 -59.08 -0.16 -5.43
N ALA A 28 -57.84 -0.45 -5.02
CA ALA A 28 -57.19 -1.72 -5.25
C ALA A 28 -58.02 -2.88 -4.67
N ARG A 29 -58.44 -3.82 -5.52
CA ARG A 29 -58.97 -5.11 -5.06
C ARG A 29 -57.85 -5.86 -4.33
N PRO A 30 -58.13 -6.54 -3.21
CA PRO A 30 -57.17 -7.48 -2.64
C PRO A 30 -56.99 -8.63 -3.63
N GLN A 31 -55.80 -8.73 -4.24
CA GLN A 31 -55.43 -9.89 -5.02
C GLN A 31 -55.37 -11.08 -4.05
N ALA A 32 -56.33 -12.00 -4.16
CA ALA A 32 -56.18 -13.33 -3.60
C ALA A 32 -54.85 -13.92 -4.13
N ALA A 33 -54.07 -14.50 -3.22
CA ALA A 33 -52.73 -15.00 -3.47
C ALA A 33 -52.65 -15.81 -4.78
N GLN A 34 -51.90 -15.29 -5.75
CA GLN A 34 -51.54 -16.04 -6.94
C GLN A 34 -50.60 -17.18 -6.49
N PRO A 35 -50.83 -18.45 -6.88
CA PRO A 35 -49.87 -19.52 -6.62
C PRO A 35 -48.56 -19.20 -7.34
N ALA A 36 -47.43 -19.30 -6.62
CA ALA A 36 -46.12 -19.00 -7.15
C ALA A 36 -45.82 -19.86 -8.40
N PRO A 37 -45.21 -19.30 -9.46
CA PRO A 37 -44.74 -20.10 -10.58
C PRO A 37 -43.68 -21.11 -10.10
N PRO A 38 -43.58 -22.29 -10.72
CA PRO A 38 -42.51 -23.24 -10.39
C PRO A 38 -41.16 -22.59 -10.65
N LEU A 39 -40.26 -22.67 -9.68
CA LEU A 39 -38.90 -22.13 -9.80
C LEU A 39 -38.23 -22.75 -11.04
N ALA A 40 -38.02 -21.95 -12.08
CA ALA A 40 -37.20 -22.34 -13.22
C ALA A 40 -35.79 -22.65 -12.69
N GLN A 41 -35.34 -23.89 -12.89
CA GLN A 41 -33.96 -24.25 -12.57
C GLN A 41 -33.02 -23.43 -13.47
N PRO A 42 -31.91 -22.89 -12.95
CA PRO A 42 -30.93 -22.23 -13.80
C PRO A 42 -30.39 -23.25 -14.79
N THR A 43 -30.54 -22.97 -16.09
CA THR A 43 -29.91 -23.77 -17.15
C THR A 43 -28.41 -23.86 -16.90
N PRO A 44 -27.79 -25.05 -16.96
CA PRO A 44 -26.35 -25.16 -16.85
C PRO A 44 -25.69 -24.34 -17.98
N PRO A 45 -24.59 -23.64 -17.70
CA PRO A 45 -23.88 -22.90 -18.73
C PRO A 45 -23.43 -23.85 -19.85
N PRO A 46 -23.34 -23.38 -21.11
CA PRO A 46 -22.84 -24.18 -22.21
C PRO A 46 -21.47 -24.79 -21.85
N ALA A 47 -21.29 -26.09 -22.13
CA ALA A 47 -20.00 -26.75 -21.96
C ALA A 47 -18.94 -25.98 -22.77
N GLN A 48 -17.96 -25.39 -22.07
CA GLN A 48 -16.85 -24.72 -22.72
C GLN A 48 -16.04 -25.76 -23.52
N PRO A 49 -15.50 -25.41 -24.70
CA PRO A 49 -14.57 -26.28 -25.41
C PRO A 49 -13.42 -26.66 -24.46
N THR A 50 -13.19 -27.96 -24.30
CA THR A 50 -12.08 -28.46 -23.49
C THR A 50 -10.77 -27.84 -24.02
N PRO A 51 -9.94 -27.23 -23.16
CA PRO A 51 -8.64 -26.76 -23.60
C PRO A 51 -7.83 -27.95 -24.14
N PRO A 52 -6.97 -27.72 -25.16
CA PRO A 52 -6.09 -28.77 -25.66
C PRO A 52 -5.22 -29.33 -24.52
N PRO A 53 -4.85 -30.63 -24.57
CA PRO A 53 -4.00 -31.22 -23.57
C PRO A 53 -2.70 -30.41 -23.45
N ALA A 54 -2.33 -30.07 -22.21
CA ALA A 54 -1.07 -29.40 -21.93
C ALA A 54 0.10 -30.25 -22.49
N PRO A 55 1.17 -29.63 -22.99
CA PRO A 55 2.37 -30.36 -23.40
C PRO A 55 2.90 -31.18 -22.21
N PRO A 56 3.57 -32.32 -22.46
CA PRO A 56 4.15 -33.12 -21.39
C PRO A 56 5.09 -32.24 -20.56
N THR A 57 4.88 -32.23 -19.24
CA THR A 57 5.73 -31.50 -18.30
C THR A 57 7.18 -31.95 -18.50
N PRO A 58 8.15 -31.02 -18.64
CA PRO A 58 9.55 -31.41 -18.64
C PRO A 58 9.85 -32.18 -17.35
N PRO A 59 10.81 -33.14 -17.38
CA PRO A 59 11.20 -33.85 -16.18
C PRO A 59 11.62 -32.85 -15.09
N PRO A 60 11.36 -33.16 -13.81
CA PRO A 60 11.77 -32.30 -12.71
C PRO A 60 13.27 -32.01 -12.83
N ALA A 61 13.64 -30.74 -12.75
CA ALA A 61 15.04 -30.34 -12.71
C ALA A 61 15.73 -31.14 -11.58
N PRO A 62 16.98 -31.61 -11.78
CA PRO A 62 17.71 -32.22 -10.68
C PRO A 62 17.76 -31.24 -9.50
N PRO A 63 17.71 -31.72 -8.25
CA PRO A 63 17.88 -30.85 -7.09
C PRO A 63 19.19 -30.06 -7.28
N PRO A 64 19.22 -28.76 -6.93
CA PRO A 64 20.46 -28.00 -7.01
C PRO A 64 21.50 -28.77 -6.20
N THR A 65 22.54 -29.25 -6.88
CA THR A 65 23.67 -29.85 -6.20
C THR A 65 24.21 -28.74 -5.30
N LEU A 66 24.35 -28.99 -4.01
CA LEU A 66 25.00 -28.06 -3.08
C LEU A 66 26.46 -27.93 -3.54
N VAL A 67 26.71 -27.01 -4.46
CA VAL A 67 28.07 -26.59 -4.77
C VAL A 67 28.57 -25.96 -3.48
N PRO A 68 29.59 -26.52 -2.81
CA PRO A 68 30.15 -25.84 -1.65
C PRO A 68 30.57 -24.43 -2.09
N PRO A 69 30.34 -23.39 -1.27
CA PRO A 69 30.83 -22.07 -1.62
C PRO A 69 32.34 -22.20 -1.82
N SER A 70 32.79 -21.98 -3.06
CA SER A 70 34.22 -21.88 -3.33
C SER A 70 34.76 -20.78 -2.41
N PRO A 71 35.92 -20.96 -1.76
CA PRO A 71 36.54 -19.88 -1.03
C PRO A 71 36.67 -18.70 -1.99
N PHE A 72 36.01 -17.59 -1.67
CA PHE A 72 36.16 -16.36 -2.44
C PHE A 72 37.62 -15.93 -2.32
N VAL A 73 38.41 -16.24 -3.34
CA VAL A 73 39.75 -15.69 -3.49
C VAL A 73 39.55 -14.37 -4.23
N PRO A 74 39.71 -13.20 -3.58
CA PRO A 74 39.63 -11.94 -4.27
C PRO A 74 40.68 -11.93 -5.40
N PRO A 75 40.33 -11.48 -6.63
CA PRO A 75 41.30 -11.36 -7.70
C PRO A 75 42.49 -10.49 -7.25
N PRO A 76 43.73 -10.89 -7.53
CA PRO A 76 44.90 -10.06 -7.23
C PRO A 76 44.73 -8.68 -7.86
N GLY A 77 44.77 -7.62 -7.04
CA GLY A 77 44.63 -6.23 -7.50
C GLY A 77 43.26 -5.58 -7.28
N VAL A 78 42.27 -6.29 -6.73
CA VAL A 78 41.06 -5.65 -6.19
C VAL A 78 41.33 -5.30 -4.73
N PRO A 79 41.50 -4.01 -4.36
CA PRO A 79 41.60 -3.64 -2.95
C PRO A 79 40.33 -4.13 -2.24
N PRO A 80 40.41 -4.56 -0.96
CA PRO A 80 39.21 -4.83 -0.18
C PRO A 80 38.23 -3.68 -0.38
N GLN A 81 37.00 -3.98 -0.78
CA GLN A 81 35.95 -2.97 -0.86
C GLN A 81 35.55 -2.60 0.57
N THR A 82 36.43 -1.87 1.26
CA THR A 82 36.06 -1.10 2.44
C THR A 82 35.08 -0.04 1.96
N LEU A 83 33.79 -0.33 2.11
CA LEU A 83 32.77 0.70 2.08
C LEU A 83 33.25 1.81 3.03
N PRO A 84 33.34 3.08 2.58
CA PRO A 84 33.71 4.16 3.47
C PRO A 84 32.79 4.12 4.70
N PRO A 85 33.31 4.40 5.92
CA PRO A 85 32.48 4.40 7.11
C PRO A 85 31.27 5.32 6.88
N GLN A 86 30.11 4.70 6.75
CA GLN A 86 28.91 5.39 6.32
C GLN A 86 28.48 6.31 7.46
N LYS A 87 28.44 7.61 7.21
CA LYS A 87 27.97 8.60 8.19
C LYS A 87 26.47 8.74 8.09
N VAL A 88 25.82 9.04 9.22
CA VAL A 88 24.41 9.37 9.24
C VAL A 88 24.22 10.75 8.61
N ALA A 89 23.60 10.81 7.44
CA ALA A 89 23.27 12.06 6.75
C ALA A 89 21.96 12.66 7.26
N GLU A 90 21.03 11.81 7.70
CA GLU A 90 19.70 12.24 8.10
C GLU A 90 19.09 11.26 9.10
N VAL A 91 18.30 11.76 10.04
CA VAL A 91 17.50 10.96 10.97
C VAL A 91 16.04 11.36 10.82
N VAL A 92 15.18 10.40 10.50
CA VAL A 92 13.75 10.62 10.24
C VAL A 92 12.94 9.67 11.12
N VAL A 93 11.79 10.12 11.59
CA VAL A 93 10.81 9.28 12.28
C VAL A 93 9.54 9.19 11.45
N ARG A 94 8.95 7.99 11.36
CA ARG A 94 7.70 7.72 10.63
C ARG A 94 6.77 6.84 11.46
N GLY A 95 5.47 6.96 11.24
CA GLY A 95 4.45 6.14 11.90
C GLY A 95 4.00 6.68 13.26
N ASN A 96 4.50 7.84 13.67
CA ASN A 96 3.96 8.59 14.80
C ASN A 96 2.77 9.46 14.36
N GLU A 97 1.69 9.46 15.14
CA GLU A 97 0.46 10.22 14.91
C GLU A 97 0.14 11.12 16.10
N LYS A 98 0.07 10.55 17.32
CA LYS A 98 -0.22 11.30 18.55
C LYS A 98 1.05 11.86 19.18
N ILE A 99 2.19 11.15 19.02
CA ILE A 99 3.46 11.55 19.64
C ILE A 99 4.26 12.44 18.66
N PRO A 100 4.71 13.63 19.07
CA PRO A 100 5.51 14.49 18.20
C PRO A 100 6.90 13.89 17.96
N THR A 101 7.40 14.04 16.73
CA THR A 101 8.71 13.51 16.32
C THR A 101 9.84 14.01 17.21
N GLU A 102 9.78 15.27 17.67
CA GLU A 102 10.77 15.87 18.56
C GLU A 102 10.90 15.11 19.88
N GLN A 103 9.80 14.55 20.40
CA GLN A 103 9.82 13.78 21.63
C GLN A 103 10.56 12.44 21.46
N ILE A 104 10.40 11.82 20.30
CA ILE A 104 11.09 10.57 19.94
C ILE A 104 12.58 10.86 19.73
N LEU A 105 12.90 11.94 19.02
CA LEU A 105 14.29 12.37 18.79
C LEU A 105 15.04 12.76 20.07
N ARG A 106 14.35 13.08 21.18
CA ARG A 106 15.00 13.35 22.48
C ARG A 106 15.59 12.11 23.15
N VAL A 107 15.05 10.93 22.88
CA VAL A 107 15.57 9.66 23.45
C VAL A 107 16.57 8.97 22.53
N VAL A 108 16.55 9.33 21.24
CA VAL A 108 17.49 8.83 20.24
C VAL A 108 18.85 9.49 20.43
N SER A 109 19.88 8.66 20.59
CA SER A 109 21.26 9.12 20.73
C SER A 109 21.93 9.36 19.38
N THR A 110 21.48 8.69 18.32
CA THR A 110 22.02 8.83 16.95
C THR A 110 21.70 10.20 16.36
N LYS A 111 22.72 10.88 15.82
CA LYS A 111 22.59 12.22 15.25
C LYS A 111 23.14 12.27 13.83
N VAL A 112 22.80 13.35 13.12
CA VAL A 112 23.42 13.66 11.84
C VAL A 112 24.92 13.86 12.03
N ALA A 113 25.71 13.43 11.04
CA ALA A 113 27.16 13.37 10.99
C ALA A 113 27.85 12.37 11.93
N ASP A 114 27.11 11.65 12.78
CA ASP A 114 27.69 10.55 13.56
C ASP A 114 28.12 9.39 12.63
N PRO A 115 29.16 8.62 13.02
CA PRO A 115 29.43 7.34 12.38
C PRO A 115 28.24 6.40 12.61
N LEU A 116 27.83 5.68 11.56
CA LEU A 116 26.81 4.66 11.68
C LEU A 116 27.30 3.56 12.64
N ASN A 117 26.54 3.34 13.71
CA ASN A 117 26.83 2.32 14.71
C ASN A 117 25.56 1.51 14.99
N GLU A 118 25.60 0.23 14.64
CA GLU A 118 24.45 -0.68 14.78
C GLU A 118 24.06 -0.94 16.23
N GLU A 119 25.04 -0.97 17.16
CA GLU A 119 24.77 -1.11 18.59
C GLU A 119 24.03 0.12 19.12
N LYS A 120 24.46 1.30 18.70
CA LYS A 120 23.80 2.57 19.03
C LYS A 120 22.36 2.61 18.50
N LEU A 121 22.15 2.23 17.24
CA LEU A 121 20.81 2.16 16.65
C LEU A 121 19.89 1.19 17.40
N ARG A 122 20.42 0.04 17.82
CA ARG A 122 19.67 -0.93 18.62
C ARG A 122 19.26 -0.37 19.98
N ASN A 123 20.19 0.34 20.65
CA ASN A 123 19.92 1.00 21.92
C ASN A 123 18.88 2.11 21.75
N ASP A 124 18.93 2.87 20.65
CA ASP A 124 17.94 3.89 20.33
C ASP A 124 16.54 3.30 20.12
N VAL A 125 16.43 2.16 19.40
CA VAL A 125 15.15 1.44 19.27
C VAL A 125 14.61 1.02 20.63
N GLN A 126 15.46 0.47 21.50
CA GLN A 126 15.06 0.10 22.87
C GLN A 126 14.62 1.32 23.68
N ALA A 127 15.33 2.45 23.58
CA ALA A 127 14.97 3.69 24.25
C ALA A 127 13.61 4.24 23.80
N ILE A 128 13.29 4.12 22.51
CA ILE A 128 11.98 4.47 21.95
C ILE A 128 10.89 3.58 22.53
N LEU A 129 11.08 2.25 22.53
CA LEU A 129 10.11 1.31 23.10
C LEU A 129 9.88 1.53 24.60
N ASN A 130 10.94 1.89 25.33
CA ASN A 130 10.87 2.20 26.76
C ASN A 130 10.04 3.45 27.10
N LEU A 131 9.64 4.26 26.12
CA LEU A 131 8.65 5.31 26.33
C LEU A 131 7.26 4.76 26.71
N GLY A 132 6.99 3.47 26.41
CA GLY A 132 5.76 2.78 26.81
C GLY A 132 4.52 3.15 26.00
N VAL A 133 4.67 3.99 24.97
CA VAL A 133 3.57 4.48 24.12
C VAL A 133 3.51 3.78 22.75
N PHE A 134 4.58 3.10 22.34
CA PHE A 134 4.68 2.40 21.07
C PHE A 134 4.52 0.89 21.27
N ALA A 135 3.73 0.26 20.39
CA ALA A 135 3.57 -1.19 20.30
C ALA A 135 4.80 -1.86 19.66
N ASP A 136 5.41 -1.17 18.70
CA ASP A 136 6.56 -1.65 17.93
C ASP A 136 7.44 -0.49 17.45
N ALA A 137 8.73 -0.76 17.26
CA ALA A 137 9.70 0.19 16.72
C ALA A 137 10.80 -0.55 15.96
N VAL A 138 11.03 -0.15 14.72
CA VAL A 138 12.05 -0.71 13.85
C VAL A 138 12.89 0.38 13.21
N VAL A 139 14.16 0.09 12.94
CA VAL A 139 15.06 1.00 12.24
C VAL A 139 15.27 0.53 10.80
N ARG A 140 15.22 1.47 9.85
CA ARG A 140 15.54 1.25 8.44
C ARG A 140 16.69 2.16 8.03
N ILE A 141 17.62 1.63 7.25
CA ILE A 141 18.78 2.36 6.74
C ILE A 141 18.62 2.50 5.23
N GLU A 142 18.51 3.75 4.77
CA GLU A 142 18.41 4.09 3.36
C GLU A 142 19.73 4.74 2.90
N PRO A 143 20.41 4.21 1.87
CA PRO A 143 21.64 4.82 1.36
C PRO A 143 21.34 6.14 0.62
N LEU A 144 22.08 7.19 0.94
CA LEU A 144 22.03 8.51 0.32
C LEU A 144 23.40 8.88 -0.29
N PRO A 145 23.43 9.82 -1.27
CA PRO A 145 24.70 10.33 -1.80
C PRO A 145 25.61 10.93 -0.72
N GLU A 146 25.01 11.57 0.29
CA GLU A 146 25.70 12.28 1.39
C GLU A 146 26.05 11.34 2.59
N GLY A 147 25.56 10.09 2.60
CA GLY A 147 25.68 9.19 3.75
C GLY A 147 24.54 8.18 3.84
N VAL A 148 24.01 7.91 5.02
CA VAL A 148 22.78 7.12 5.20
C VAL A 148 21.71 7.91 5.90
N ARG A 149 20.47 7.70 5.48
CA ARG A 149 19.28 8.11 6.22
C ARG A 149 18.88 6.98 7.14
N VAL A 150 18.79 7.28 8.42
CA VAL A 150 18.24 6.39 9.45
C VAL A 150 16.77 6.75 9.64
N VAL A 151 15.89 5.81 9.35
CA VAL A 151 14.43 5.97 9.49
C VAL A 151 13.96 5.10 10.64
N PHE A 152 13.52 5.72 11.73
CA PHE A 152 12.82 5.04 12.81
C PHE A 152 11.34 4.94 12.45
N VAL A 153 10.86 3.72 12.22
CA VAL A 153 9.45 3.45 11.97
C VAL A 153 8.85 2.95 13.28
N VAL A 154 7.89 3.68 13.82
CA VAL A 154 7.22 3.37 15.07
C VAL A 154 5.75 3.06 14.84
N ALA A 155 5.16 2.23 15.69
CA ALA A 155 3.73 1.95 15.71
C ALA A 155 3.19 2.32 17.09
N GLU A 156 2.25 3.27 17.16
CA GLU A 156 1.63 3.67 18.43
C GLU A 156 0.62 2.64 18.94
N ASN A 157 0.43 2.59 20.25
CA ASN A 157 -0.65 1.81 20.84
C ASN A 157 -2.02 2.40 20.46
N PRO A 158 -3.02 1.55 20.15
CA PRO A 158 -4.38 1.99 19.81
C PRO A 158 -5.02 2.83 20.91
#